data_AF-A0A2T4S5H2-F1
#
_entry.id   AF-A0A2T4S5H2-F1
#
_cell.length_a   1.000
_cell.length_b   1.000
_cell.length_c   1.000
_cell.angle_alpha   90.00
_cell.angle_beta   90.00
_cell.angle_gamma   90.00
#
_symmetry.space_group_name_H-M   'P 1'
#
loop_
_entity.id
_entity.type
_entity.pdbx_description
1 polymer ?
#
loop_
_entity_poly.entity_id
_entity_poly.type
_entity_poly.pdbx_seq_one_letter_code
_entity_poly.pdbx_strand_id
1 'polypeptide(L)'
;ATEENVKQPKDGETKYGPKTGTPEVVKAPIPFETERVFDVNMPVGTPDKTVTEGENGEKTITTPVTVNPLTGEELSKGRPVEEVTKQPVNKVVHFAPVAVPHKDTEVFDPSVPVDQKEVTPGEDGLKNPATDEIVKQPKDGVTKYGPKTGTPEVVKAPIPFETERVFDVNM
;
A
#
# COMPACT_ATOMS: atom_id res chain seq x y z
N ALA A 1 -78.66 -60.63 -43.97
CA ALA A 1 -78.28 -60.36 -42.56
C ALA A 1 -77.03 -59.51 -42.62
N THR A 2 -77.08 -58.33 -42.04
CA THR A 2 -76.03 -57.30 -42.05
C THR A 2 -74.85 -57.77 -41.18
N GLU A 3 -73.65 -57.83 -41.76
CA GLU A 3 -72.42 -57.99 -40.98
C GLU A 3 -72.18 -56.68 -40.21
N GLU A 4 -72.27 -56.77 -38.90
CA GLU A 4 -71.97 -55.71 -37.96
C GLU A 4 -70.45 -55.47 -37.99
N ASN A 5 -70.04 -54.41 -38.69
CA ASN A 5 -68.66 -53.97 -38.75
C ASN A 5 -68.28 -53.36 -37.38
N VAL A 6 -67.86 -54.20 -36.44
CA VAL A 6 -67.33 -53.78 -35.14
C VAL A 6 -66.00 -53.08 -35.38
N LYS A 7 -66.07 -51.75 -35.47
CA LYS A 7 -64.90 -50.88 -35.49
C LYS A 7 -64.18 -51.04 -34.16
N GLN A 8 -63.03 -51.71 -34.16
CA GLN A 8 -62.16 -51.82 -32.99
C GLN A 8 -61.91 -50.42 -32.39
N PRO A 9 -61.93 -50.26 -31.05
CA PRO A 9 -61.52 -49.01 -30.44
C PRO A 9 -60.07 -48.74 -30.84
N LYS A 10 -59.83 -47.57 -31.44
CA LYS A 10 -58.46 -47.08 -31.55
C LYS A 10 -58.02 -46.76 -30.13
N ASP A 11 -57.16 -47.59 -29.56
CA ASP A 11 -56.45 -47.26 -28.33
C ASP A 11 -55.81 -45.90 -28.56
N GLY A 12 -56.36 -44.87 -27.91
CA GLY A 12 -55.84 -43.52 -27.98
C GLY A 12 -54.49 -43.51 -27.28
N GLU A 13 -53.40 -43.61 -28.03
CA GLU A 13 -52.06 -43.35 -27.51
C GLU A 13 -52.06 -41.99 -26.82
N THR A 14 -52.04 -42.01 -25.49
CA THR A 14 -51.90 -40.81 -24.69
C THR A 14 -50.44 -40.39 -24.81
N LYS A 15 -50.16 -39.39 -25.64
CA LYS A 15 -48.79 -38.89 -25.87
C LYS A 15 -48.40 -37.98 -24.71
N TYR A 16 -47.39 -38.36 -23.95
CA TYR A 16 -46.84 -37.52 -22.88
C TYR A 16 -45.67 -36.70 -23.42
N GLY A 17 -45.74 -35.38 -23.25
CA GLY A 17 -44.62 -34.48 -23.57
C GLY A 17 -43.47 -34.61 -22.56
N PRO A 18 -42.27 -34.10 -22.87
CA PRO A 18 -41.14 -34.08 -21.95
C PRO A 18 -41.50 -33.37 -20.63
N LYS A 19 -40.99 -33.89 -19.50
CA LYS A 19 -41.16 -33.28 -18.18
C LYS A 19 -39.82 -32.70 -17.69
N THR A 20 -39.88 -31.62 -16.91
CA THR A 20 -38.70 -31.10 -16.21
C THR A 20 -38.14 -32.14 -15.25
N GLY A 21 -36.88 -32.50 -15.44
CA GLY A 21 -36.11 -33.35 -14.52
C GLY A 21 -35.39 -32.54 -13.46
N THR A 22 -34.63 -33.23 -12.60
CA THR A 22 -33.75 -32.59 -11.63
C THR A 22 -32.62 -31.87 -12.38
N PRO A 23 -32.40 -30.57 -12.18
CA PRO A 23 -31.31 -29.86 -12.84
C PRO A 23 -29.96 -30.31 -12.31
N GLU A 24 -28.93 -30.25 -13.15
CA GLU A 24 -27.55 -30.42 -12.71
C GLU A 24 -27.05 -29.11 -12.10
N VAL A 25 -26.45 -29.19 -10.92
CA VAL A 25 -25.95 -28.04 -10.18
C VAL A 25 -24.45 -28.22 -9.93
N VAL A 26 -23.65 -27.27 -10.41
CA VAL A 26 -22.20 -27.24 -10.21
C VAL A 26 -21.81 -25.93 -9.54
N LYS A 27 -20.98 -26.01 -8.51
CA LYS A 27 -20.38 -24.84 -7.86
C LYS A 27 -18.98 -24.60 -8.41
N ALA A 28 -18.65 -23.35 -8.65
CA ALA A 28 -17.33 -22.93 -9.08
C ALA A 28 -16.84 -21.74 -8.25
N PRO A 29 -15.55 -21.70 -7.84
CA PRO A 29 -15.00 -20.57 -7.12
C PRO A 29 -14.83 -19.35 -8.04
N ILE A 30 -15.04 -18.17 -7.48
CA ILE A 30 -14.66 -16.89 -8.09
C ILE A 30 -13.39 -16.43 -7.38
N PRO A 31 -12.23 -16.32 -8.06
CA PRO A 31 -11.00 -15.92 -7.41
C PRO A 31 -11.11 -14.49 -6.85
N PHE A 32 -10.47 -14.25 -5.71
CA PHE A 32 -10.26 -12.89 -5.22
C PHE A 32 -9.03 -12.25 -5.86
N GLU A 33 -8.98 -10.93 -5.86
CA GLU A 33 -7.82 -10.15 -6.29
C GLU A 33 -7.02 -9.64 -5.09
N THR A 34 -5.75 -9.31 -5.31
CA THR A 34 -4.91 -8.67 -4.29
C THR A 34 -4.74 -7.18 -4.59
N GLU A 35 -5.18 -6.34 -3.67
CA GLU A 35 -5.00 -4.90 -3.70
C GLU A 35 -3.83 -4.50 -2.80
N ARG A 36 -2.88 -3.75 -3.35
CA ARG A 36 -1.75 -3.19 -2.59
C ARG A 36 -2.00 -1.70 -2.35
N VAL A 37 -1.97 -1.30 -1.09
CA VAL A 37 -2.27 0.07 -0.64
C VAL A 37 -1.04 0.66 0.03
N PHE A 38 -0.60 1.82 -0.44
CA PHE A 38 0.48 2.55 0.21
C PHE A 38 0.00 3.11 1.54
N ASP A 39 0.70 2.81 2.63
CA ASP A 39 0.39 3.31 3.96
C ASP A 39 1.57 4.10 4.53
N VAL A 40 1.48 5.43 4.45
CA VAL A 40 2.50 6.37 4.94
C VAL A 40 2.75 6.25 6.45
N ASN A 41 1.80 5.68 7.21
CA ASN A 41 1.91 5.53 8.66
C ASN A 41 2.61 4.22 9.07
N MET A 42 2.82 3.28 8.14
CA MET A 42 3.62 2.11 8.43
C MET A 42 5.08 2.51 8.71
N PRO A 43 5.75 1.86 9.68
CA PRO A 43 7.15 2.15 9.94
C PRO A 43 8.00 1.86 8.69
N VAL A 44 8.96 2.74 8.42
CA VAL A 44 9.80 2.67 7.23
C VAL A 44 10.48 1.31 7.12
N GLY A 45 10.41 0.72 5.92
CA GLY A 45 11.10 -0.55 5.64
C GLY A 45 10.51 -1.79 6.32
N THR A 46 9.36 -1.69 6.98
CA THR A 46 8.64 -2.89 7.44
C THR A 46 8.09 -3.69 6.27
N PRO A 47 7.98 -5.03 6.39
CA PRO A 47 7.38 -5.85 5.35
C PRO A 47 5.91 -5.49 5.14
N ASP A 48 5.42 -5.79 3.93
CA ASP A 48 4.01 -5.71 3.57
C ASP A 48 3.12 -6.40 4.62
N LYS A 49 2.02 -5.75 4.99
CA LYS A 49 1.08 -6.21 6.02
C LYS A 49 -0.29 -6.48 5.40
N THR A 50 -0.75 -7.72 5.46
CA THR A 50 -2.15 -8.02 5.13
C THR A 50 -3.07 -7.38 6.17
N VAL A 51 -4.01 -6.56 5.71
CA VAL A 51 -5.06 -5.94 6.53
C VAL A 51 -6.42 -6.57 6.31
N THR A 52 -6.62 -7.24 5.17
CA THR A 52 -7.82 -8.02 4.87
C THR A 52 -7.40 -9.28 4.13
N GLU A 53 -7.79 -10.44 4.65
CA GLU A 53 -7.53 -11.70 3.96
C GLU A 53 -8.47 -11.85 2.75
N GLY A 54 -7.94 -12.45 1.69
CA GLY A 54 -8.70 -12.72 0.49
C GLY A 54 -9.59 -13.95 0.67
N GLU A 55 -10.84 -13.85 0.24
CA GLU A 55 -11.76 -14.98 0.19
C GLU A 55 -12.35 -15.13 -1.20
N ASN A 56 -12.25 -16.33 -1.76
CA ASN A 56 -12.91 -16.61 -3.03
C ASN A 56 -14.43 -16.50 -2.86
N GLY A 57 -15.06 -15.96 -3.89
CA GLY A 57 -16.50 -16.03 -4.06
C GLY A 57 -16.93 -17.40 -4.57
N GLU A 58 -18.23 -17.55 -4.81
CA GLU A 58 -18.83 -18.76 -5.33
C GLU A 58 -19.89 -18.38 -6.36
N LYS A 59 -19.88 -19.08 -7.49
CA LYS A 59 -21.01 -19.09 -8.43
C LYS A 59 -21.59 -20.49 -8.55
N THR A 60 -22.88 -20.54 -8.75
CA THR A 60 -23.65 -21.74 -9.03
C THR A 60 -24.02 -21.76 -10.50
N ILE A 61 -23.72 -22.85 -11.18
CA ILE A 61 -24.04 -23.12 -12.57
C ILE A 61 -25.14 -24.18 -12.57
N THR A 62 -26.30 -23.81 -13.09
CA THR A 62 -27.48 -24.69 -13.14
C THR A 62 -27.81 -25.03 -14.58
N THR A 63 -27.83 -26.32 -14.91
CA THR A 63 -28.20 -26.84 -16.23
C THR A 63 -29.56 -27.53 -16.14
N PRO A 64 -30.64 -26.97 -16.71
CA PRO A 64 -31.94 -27.60 -16.72
C PRO A 64 -31.90 -28.93 -17.48
N VAL A 65 -32.59 -29.95 -16.98
CA VAL A 65 -32.68 -31.26 -17.63
C VAL A 65 -34.14 -31.56 -17.97
N THR A 66 -34.39 -32.11 -19.15
CA THR A 66 -35.70 -32.66 -19.51
C THR A 66 -35.64 -34.18 -19.54
N VAL A 67 -36.63 -34.84 -18.96
CA VAL A 67 -36.70 -36.30 -18.86
C VAL A 67 -37.97 -36.84 -19.50
N ASN A 68 -37.94 -38.13 -19.83
CA ASN A 68 -39.12 -38.89 -20.19
C ASN A 68 -40.02 -39.03 -18.94
N PRO A 69 -41.30 -38.61 -18.99
CA PRO A 69 -42.17 -38.62 -17.82
C PRO A 69 -42.53 -40.02 -17.31
N LEU A 70 -42.35 -41.06 -18.13
CA LEU A 70 -42.69 -42.44 -17.79
C LEU A 70 -41.47 -43.21 -17.24
N THR A 71 -40.31 -43.04 -17.88
CA THR A 71 -39.08 -43.80 -17.53
C THR A 71 -38.12 -43.01 -16.65
N GLY A 72 -38.23 -41.67 -16.61
CA GLY A 72 -37.25 -40.79 -15.97
C GLY A 72 -35.94 -40.64 -16.74
N GLU A 73 -35.82 -41.25 -17.93
CA GLU A 73 -34.62 -41.17 -18.76
C GLU A 73 -34.35 -39.73 -19.22
N GLU A 74 -33.09 -39.29 -19.12
CA GLU A 74 -32.67 -37.98 -19.62
C GLU A 74 -32.85 -37.90 -21.14
N LEU A 75 -33.58 -36.87 -21.59
CA LEU A 75 -33.80 -36.60 -23.01
C LEU A 75 -32.89 -35.49 -23.53
N SER A 76 -32.63 -34.45 -22.72
CA SER A 76 -31.79 -33.32 -23.12
C SER A 76 -31.34 -32.45 -21.95
N LYS A 77 -30.27 -31.68 -22.17
CA LYS A 77 -29.76 -30.62 -21.29
C LYS A 77 -30.00 -29.24 -21.91
N GLY A 78 -30.55 -28.33 -21.11
CA GLY A 78 -30.76 -26.94 -21.48
C GLY A 78 -29.49 -26.09 -21.42
N ARG A 79 -29.62 -24.80 -21.74
CA ARG A 79 -28.52 -23.84 -21.59
C ARG A 79 -28.20 -23.63 -20.10
N PRO A 80 -26.93 -23.75 -19.67
CA PRO A 80 -26.54 -23.44 -18.30
C PRO A 80 -26.79 -21.96 -17.96
N VAL A 81 -27.24 -21.71 -16.73
CA VAL A 81 -27.39 -20.37 -16.16
C VAL A 81 -26.45 -20.24 -14.97
N GLU A 82 -25.74 -19.12 -14.88
CA GLU A 82 -24.83 -18.82 -13.77
C GLU A 82 -25.47 -17.83 -12.80
N GLU A 83 -25.31 -18.08 -11.51
CA GLU A 83 -25.73 -17.20 -10.42
C GLU A 83 -24.60 -17.05 -9.42
N VAL A 84 -24.21 -15.82 -9.10
CA VAL A 84 -23.20 -15.57 -8.05
C VAL A 84 -23.86 -15.71 -6.69
N THR A 85 -23.44 -16.73 -5.93
CA THR A 85 -23.99 -17.03 -4.59
C THR A 85 -23.15 -16.41 -3.48
N LYS A 86 -21.87 -16.13 -3.71
CA LYS A 86 -20.99 -15.38 -2.81
C LYS A 86 -20.06 -14.49 -3.63
N GLN A 87 -20.00 -13.20 -3.30
CA GLN A 87 -19.01 -12.30 -3.89
C GLN A 87 -17.61 -12.59 -3.31
N PRO A 88 -16.54 -12.50 -4.10
CA PRO A 88 -15.19 -12.57 -3.56
C PRO A 88 -14.89 -11.36 -2.67
N VAL A 89 -14.02 -11.57 -1.68
CA VAL A 89 -13.45 -10.50 -0.86
C VAL A 89 -11.97 -10.38 -1.23
N ASN A 90 -11.56 -9.20 -1.70
CA ASN A 90 -10.17 -8.98 -2.10
C ASN A 90 -9.23 -9.02 -0.91
N LYS A 91 -8.02 -9.55 -1.15
CA LYS A 91 -6.93 -9.46 -0.18
C LYS A 91 -6.37 -8.04 -0.23
N VAL A 92 -6.35 -7.35 0.91
CA VAL A 92 -5.77 -6.00 0.99
C VAL A 92 -4.46 -6.07 1.75
N VAL A 93 -3.40 -5.57 1.13
CA VAL A 93 -2.04 -5.55 1.66
C VAL A 93 -1.54 -4.12 1.72
N HIS A 94 -1.19 -3.64 2.91
CA HIS A 94 -0.53 -2.36 3.08
C HIS A 94 0.98 -2.52 2.89
N PHE A 95 1.62 -1.56 2.24
CA PHE A 95 3.08 -1.50 2.11
C PHE A 95 3.63 -0.16 2.60
N ALA A 96 4.82 -0.23 3.20
CA ALA A 96 5.43 0.88 3.92
C ALA A 96 6.17 1.88 2.99
N PRO A 97 6.39 3.12 3.47
CA PRO A 97 7.33 4.04 2.83
C PRO A 97 8.78 3.55 2.93
N VAL A 98 9.61 4.11 2.05
CA VAL A 98 11.07 4.01 2.10
C VAL A 98 11.65 5.36 2.51
N ALA A 99 12.72 5.35 3.33
CA ALA A 99 13.40 6.57 3.74
C ALA A 99 14.08 7.25 2.54
N VAL A 100 14.03 8.57 2.54
CA VAL A 100 14.86 9.42 1.68
C VAL A 100 15.91 10.07 2.58
N PRO A 101 17.19 9.68 2.47
CA PRO A 101 18.23 10.19 3.35
C PRO A 101 18.32 11.72 3.29
N HIS A 102 18.41 12.34 4.46
CA HIS A 102 18.80 13.74 4.57
C HIS A 102 20.31 13.93 4.40
N LYS A 103 20.74 15.18 4.26
CA LYS A 103 22.16 15.56 4.28
C LYS A 103 22.47 16.35 5.54
N ASP A 104 23.67 16.16 6.06
CA ASP A 104 24.23 17.03 7.09
C ASP A 104 25.23 18.00 6.48
N THR A 105 25.14 19.26 6.90
CA THR A 105 26.05 20.32 6.45
C THR A 105 26.65 21.06 7.63
N GLU A 106 27.88 21.53 7.45
CA GLU A 106 28.57 22.38 8.41
C GLU A 106 28.73 23.77 7.82
N VAL A 107 28.38 24.80 8.60
CA VAL A 107 28.46 26.20 8.16
C VAL A 107 29.05 27.07 9.27
N PHE A 108 29.71 28.15 8.88
CA PHE A 108 30.15 29.18 9.82
C PHE A 108 29.02 30.18 10.04
N ASP A 109 28.75 30.54 11.30
CA ASP A 109 27.75 31.55 11.67
C ASP A 109 28.34 32.49 12.75
N PRO A 110 28.65 33.76 12.42
CA PRO A 110 29.26 34.70 13.36
C PRO A 110 28.30 35.14 14.48
N SER A 111 27.01 34.82 14.38
CA SER A 111 26.05 35.06 15.46
C SER A 111 26.12 34.01 16.57
N VAL A 112 26.66 32.83 16.28
CA VAL A 112 26.91 31.79 17.29
C VAL A 112 28.07 32.24 18.19
N PRO A 113 27.99 32.09 19.52
CA PRO A 113 29.04 32.54 20.42
C PRO A 113 30.41 31.93 20.14
N VAL A 114 31.47 32.65 20.55
CA VAL A 114 32.86 32.22 20.37
C VAL A 114 33.07 30.84 21.00
N ASP A 115 33.77 29.97 20.27
CA ASP A 115 34.09 28.60 20.64
C ASP A 115 32.85 27.71 20.92
N GLN A 116 31.67 28.09 20.41
CA GLN A 116 30.44 27.30 20.49
C GLN A 116 29.94 26.83 19.12
N LYS A 117 28.99 25.89 19.15
CA LYS A 117 28.25 25.43 17.98
C LYS A 117 26.76 25.26 18.29
N GLU A 118 25.94 25.44 17.26
CA GLU A 118 24.52 25.10 17.29
C GLU A 118 24.26 23.93 16.33
N VAL A 119 23.45 22.96 16.75
CA VAL A 119 23.14 21.77 15.95
C VAL A 119 21.64 21.73 15.71
N THR A 120 21.26 21.77 14.44
CA THR A 120 19.90 21.44 13.99
C THR A 120 19.95 20.02 13.40
N PRO A 121 19.37 19.01 14.07
CA PRO A 121 19.35 17.64 13.54
C PRO A 121 18.57 17.58 12.23
N GLY A 122 19.06 16.76 11.29
CA GLY A 122 18.32 16.42 10.09
C GLY A 122 17.22 15.39 10.34
N GLU A 123 16.29 15.29 9.42
CA GLU A 123 15.22 14.28 9.41
C GLU A 123 15.12 13.67 8.02
N ASP A 124 15.13 12.34 7.94
CA ASP A 124 14.85 11.66 6.68
C ASP A 124 13.44 11.97 6.17
N GLY A 125 13.34 12.04 4.84
CA GLY A 125 12.09 12.08 4.11
C GLY A 125 11.50 10.68 3.94
N LEU A 126 10.33 10.63 3.31
CA LEU A 126 9.61 9.40 3.00
C LEU A 126 9.21 9.41 1.53
N LYS A 127 9.33 8.28 0.86
CA LYS A 127 8.83 8.06 -0.49
C LYS A 127 7.92 6.84 -0.59
N ASN A 128 6.97 6.90 -1.52
CA ASN A 128 6.19 5.75 -1.95
C ASN A 128 7.05 4.90 -2.90
N PRO A 129 7.40 3.65 -2.55
CA PRO A 129 8.27 2.82 -3.40
C PRO A 129 7.62 2.35 -4.70
N ALA A 130 6.29 2.41 -4.83
CA ALA A 130 5.59 2.00 -6.05
C ALA A 130 5.54 3.11 -7.11
N THR A 131 5.52 4.37 -6.69
CA THR A 131 5.40 5.53 -7.58
C THR A 131 6.65 6.43 -7.61
N ASP A 132 7.61 6.18 -6.70
CA ASP A 132 8.76 7.04 -6.40
C ASP A 132 8.39 8.47 -5.97
N GLU A 133 7.13 8.71 -5.64
CA GLU A 133 6.65 10.00 -5.13
C GLU A 133 7.19 10.26 -3.72
N ILE A 134 7.77 11.43 -3.49
CA ILE A 134 8.21 11.88 -2.16
C ILE A 134 6.99 12.41 -1.41
N VAL A 135 6.59 11.69 -0.36
CA VAL A 135 5.43 12.02 0.48
C VAL A 135 5.81 12.85 1.71
N LYS A 136 7.08 12.81 2.12
CA LYS A 136 7.68 13.72 3.11
C LYS A 136 9.06 14.12 2.64
N GLN A 137 9.32 15.42 2.48
CA GLN A 137 10.66 15.90 2.10
C GLN A 137 11.66 15.67 3.24
N PRO A 138 12.91 15.25 2.94
CA PRO A 138 13.96 15.26 3.95
C PRO A 138 14.23 16.69 4.41
N LYS A 139 14.62 16.84 5.67
CA LYS A 139 15.14 18.09 6.22
C LYS A 139 16.61 17.89 6.50
N ASP A 140 17.44 18.67 5.85
CA ASP A 140 18.89 18.59 6.06
C ASP A 140 19.25 19.06 7.47
N GLY A 141 20.21 18.37 8.08
CA GLY A 141 20.82 18.79 9.32
C GLY A 141 21.87 19.87 9.07
N VAL A 142 22.01 20.76 10.03
CA VAL A 142 22.96 21.87 9.97
C VAL A 142 23.68 21.99 11.30
N THR A 143 25.01 21.90 11.25
CA THR A 143 25.87 22.29 12.37
C THR A 143 26.49 23.65 12.05
N LYS A 144 26.17 24.64 12.89
CA LYS A 144 26.71 25.99 12.78
C LYS A 144 27.85 26.18 13.77
N TYR A 145 29.01 26.61 13.31
CA TYR A 145 30.15 26.92 14.15
C TYR A 145 30.30 28.43 14.33
N GLY A 146 30.46 28.86 15.59
CA GLY A 146 30.81 30.24 15.92
C GLY A 146 32.28 30.57 15.63
N PRO A 147 32.68 31.84 15.81
CA PRO A 147 34.07 32.26 15.71
C PRO A 147 34.97 31.47 16.67
N LYS A 148 36.22 31.23 16.29
CA LYS A 148 37.22 30.62 17.18
C LYS A 148 38.13 31.68 17.77
N THR A 149 38.52 31.51 19.03
CA THR A 149 39.53 32.38 19.63
C THR A 149 40.85 32.25 18.86
N GLY A 150 41.33 33.37 18.30
CA GLY A 150 42.60 33.45 17.59
C GLY A 150 43.79 33.64 18.52
N THR A 151 45.01 33.50 17.99
CA THR A 151 46.24 33.82 18.73
C THR A 151 46.34 35.34 18.95
N PRO A 152 46.53 35.82 20.20
CA PRO A 152 46.68 37.24 20.45
C PRO A 152 48.00 37.77 19.87
N GLU A 153 47.95 38.96 19.26
CA GLU A 153 49.14 39.68 18.83
C GLU A 153 49.71 40.48 20.01
N VAL A 154 51.00 40.31 20.32
CA VAL A 154 51.68 41.00 21.43
C VAL A 154 52.65 42.04 20.90
N VAL A 155 52.37 43.30 21.18
CA VAL A 155 53.24 44.43 20.82
C VAL A 155 53.93 44.97 22.08
N LYS A 156 55.26 45.07 22.06
CA LYS A 156 56.07 45.70 23.12
C LYS A 156 56.50 47.09 22.67
N ALA A 157 56.15 48.13 23.45
CA ALA A 157 56.59 49.50 23.21
C ALA A 157 57.51 49.97 24.36
N PRO A 158 58.56 50.77 24.07
CA PRO A 158 59.42 51.34 25.10
C PRO A 158 58.65 52.38 25.93
N ILE A 159 58.85 52.36 27.26
CA ILE A 159 58.31 53.38 28.16
C ILE A 159 59.25 54.59 28.12
N PRO A 160 58.76 55.82 27.85
CA PRO A 160 59.59 57.01 27.90
C PRO A 160 60.06 57.26 29.33
N PHE A 161 61.31 57.71 29.50
CA PHE A 161 61.82 58.11 30.81
C PHE A 161 61.31 59.52 31.16
N GLU A 162 61.00 59.75 32.43
CA GLU A 162 60.81 61.09 32.96
C GLU A 162 62.18 61.69 33.32
N THR A 163 62.36 62.97 33.00
CA THR A 163 63.57 63.71 33.37
C THR A 163 63.30 64.52 34.62
N GLU A 164 63.89 64.14 35.74
CA GLU A 164 63.91 64.98 36.94
C GLU A 164 65.15 65.87 36.94
N ARG A 165 64.99 67.14 37.30
CA ARG A 165 66.10 68.08 37.52
C ARG A 165 66.30 68.25 39.02
N VAL A 166 67.49 67.92 39.51
CA VAL A 166 67.91 68.19 40.89
C VAL A 166 68.87 69.38 40.86
N PHE A 167 68.65 70.35 41.75
CA PHE A 167 69.52 71.50 41.90
C PHE A 167 70.79 71.09 42.66
N ASP A 168 71.96 71.18 42.02
CA ASP A 168 73.26 70.99 42.67
C ASP A 168 73.82 72.35 43.11
N VAL A 169 74.08 72.51 44.40
CA VAL A 169 74.63 73.72 45.02
C VAL A 169 76.16 73.80 44.95
N ASN A 170 76.83 72.73 44.50
CA ASN A 170 78.28 72.62 44.47
C ASN A 170 78.87 72.71 43.05
N MET A 171 78.03 72.89 42.01
CA MET A 171 78.45 73.14 40.62
C MET A 171 78.40 74.64 40.28
#